data_AF-A0A834G1S9-F1
#
_entry.id   AF-A0A834G1S9-F1
#
_cell.length_a   1.000
_cell.length_b   1.000
_cell.length_c   1.000
_cell.angle_alpha   90.00
_cell.angle_beta   90.00
_cell.angle_gamma   90.00
#
_symmetry.space_group_name_H-M   'P 1'
#
loop_
_entity.id
_entity.type
_entity.pdbx_description
1 polymer ?
#
loop_
_entity_poly.entity_id
_entity_poly.type
_entity_poly.pdbx_seq_one_letter_code
_entity_poly.pdbx_strand_id
1 'polypeptide(L)'
;MEKYFNAGGIRVGFYFILVFAGPYVLFGTGQLEDYSIDTVAPMEEREKEALYGGIQGFVGKWWNGSDLYPDPCGWTPIQGVSCDLVNGSWYVSALNIGPFYDNSLECSSNAEFTHHVFDLNHLKSLSFYNCFTQNTLTLTASNWSKLANNLKTLEFRSNPGLTGEIPATFGTLKSLQSLVLLQNGLQGQLPTEMGNLVNLKRLVIAENRLSGPIPAALGSLSKLLILDLNRNSLSGSVPSTFGNLTSLLKLDLSRNELEGKLPVEIGNLRNLTLLDLSGNKFSGGLPRSLQEMVSLKEMSLSDNPIGAGLGGIQWENLEDLEFLDLSNAGLTGKIPDSITELKSLRFLGLVNNSLSGNISPRFQHMPCISALYLSGNNFTGEIGFPASFYGKMGSRFRASENPNLCSSAGGMMTARNGVPVGVKPCQKEKGSGSAPDIDSIGRISLGDWNENSHFVASLGVSVSGFRAKEMVILLVWIMVL
;
A
#
# COMPACT_ATOMS: atom_id res chain seq x y z
N MET A 1 22.89 -65.23 -4.20
CA MET A 1 22.99 -63.76 -4.34
C MET A 1 21.84 -63.19 -3.51
N GLU A 2 21.93 -62.96 -2.19
CA GLU A 2 22.87 -62.10 -1.41
C GLU A 2 23.07 -60.75 -2.11
N LYS A 3 22.79 -59.57 -1.56
CA LYS A 3 22.69 -59.01 -0.17
C LYS A 3 21.63 -57.89 -0.18
N TYR A 4 20.94 -57.53 0.92
CA TYR A 4 21.43 -56.62 1.97
C TYR A 4 20.73 -56.81 3.34
N PHE A 5 21.56 -56.93 4.38
CA PHE A 5 21.41 -56.64 5.82
C PHE A 5 21.50 -55.10 6.04
N ASN A 6 21.15 -54.39 7.14
CA ASN A 6 20.77 -54.69 8.53
C ASN A 6 20.19 -53.42 9.23
N ALA A 7 19.50 -53.65 10.35
CA ALA A 7 19.51 -52.94 11.65
C ALA A 7 19.13 -51.45 11.83
N GLY A 8 18.14 -51.25 12.72
CA GLY A 8 17.88 -50.01 13.43
C GLY A 8 16.80 -50.14 14.52
N GLY A 9 16.85 -51.20 15.34
CA GLY A 9 15.93 -51.40 16.46
C GLY A 9 16.34 -50.61 17.70
N ILE A 10 15.49 -49.68 18.15
CA ILE A 10 15.62 -49.01 19.45
C ILE A 10 14.93 -49.86 20.50
N ARG A 11 15.74 -50.32 21.47
CA ARG A 11 15.29 -50.99 22.70
C ARG A 11 14.75 -49.94 23.67
N VAL A 12 13.49 -50.09 24.10
CA VAL A 12 12.99 -49.45 25.32
C VAL A 12 13.06 -50.49 26.44
N GLY A 13 13.97 -50.27 27.39
CA GLY A 13 14.11 -51.12 28.57
C GLY A 13 13.02 -50.80 29.59
N PHE A 14 12.24 -51.80 29.98
CA PHE A 14 11.40 -51.73 31.18
C PHE A 14 12.21 -52.22 32.38
N TYR A 15 12.39 -51.35 33.38
CA TYR A 15 12.87 -51.72 34.70
C TYR A 15 11.77 -52.52 35.42
N PHE A 16 12.03 -53.79 35.72
CA PHE A 16 11.26 -54.56 36.70
C PHE A 16 11.78 -54.26 38.10
N ILE A 17 11.00 -53.55 38.93
CA ILE A 17 11.17 -53.58 40.38
C ILE A 17 10.31 -54.73 40.91
N LEU A 18 10.98 -55.76 41.44
CA LEU A 18 10.37 -56.84 42.21
C LEU A 18 9.94 -56.30 43.58
N VAL A 19 8.64 -56.28 43.86
CA VAL A 19 8.10 -56.29 45.23
C VAL A 19 7.21 -57.52 45.36
N PHE A 20 7.64 -58.47 46.16
CA PHE A 20 6.82 -59.61 46.60
C PHE A 20 6.04 -59.21 47.85
N ALA A 21 4.71 -59.35 47.83
CA ALA A 21 3.91 -59.57 49.02
C ALA A 21 2.54 -60.20 48.66
N GLY A 22 2.32 -61.46 49.07
CA GLY A 22 0.99 -61.99 49.42
C GLY A 22 0.27 -62.88 48.39
N PRO A 23 -0.27 -64.05 48.78
CA PRO A 23 -0.84 -65.03 47.86
C PRO A 23 -2.37 -65.02 47.88
N TYR A 24 -3.03 -64.43 46.88
CA TYR A 24 -4.44 -64.75 46.59
C TYR A 24 -4.69 -64.67 45.09
N VAL A 25 -5.04 -65.82 44.52
CA VAL A 25 -5.58 -65.96 43.16
C VAL A 25 -7.08 -65.72 43.24
N LEU A 26 -7.63 -64.86 42.38
CA LEU A 26 -9.03 -64.91 41.99
C LEU A 26 -9.16 -64.43 40.54
N PHE A 27 -9.75 -65.30 39.72
CA PHE A 27 -10.03 -65.11 38.30
C PHE A 27 -11.04 -63.97 38.11
N GLY A 28 -10.65 -62.95 37.36
CA GLY A 28 -11.58 -62.00 36.73
C GLY A 28 -11.37 -62.06 35.23
N THR A 29 -12.38 -62.51 34.49
CA THR A 29 -12.45 -62.33 33.04
C THR A 29 -12.60 -60.85 32.76
N GLY A 30 -11.49 -60.13 32.67
CA GLY A 30 -11.48 -58.79 32.10
C GLY A 30 -11.79 -58.91 30.62
N GLN A 31 -13.02 -58.60 30.24
CA GLN A 31 -13.23 -57.98 28.93
C GLN A 31 -12.32 -56.77 28.92
N LEU A 32 -11.40 -56.75 27.95
CA LEU A 32 -10.72 -55.54 27.54
C LEU A 32 -11.83 -54.50 27.31
N GLU A 33 -11.89 -53.48 28.15
CA GLU A 33 -12.53 -52.24 27.75
C GLU A 33 -11.79 -51.81 26.49
N ASP A 34 -12.49 -52.02 25.37
CA ASP A 34 -12.16 -51.50 24.07
C ASP A 34 -12.04 -49.99 24.26
N TYR A 35 -10.82 -49.50 24.43
CA TYR A 35 -10.54 -48.08 24.46
C TYR A 35 -10.83 -47.61 23.05
N SER A 36 -12.08 -47.17 22.84
CA SER A 36 -12.56 -46.71 21.55
C SER A 36 -11.56 -45.74 20.95
N ILE A 37 -10.84 -46.23 19.96
CA ILE A 37 -10.33 -45.39 18.88
C ILE A 37 -11.59 -44.75 18.24
N ASP A 38 -11.48 -43.48 17.89
CA ASP A 38 -12.47 -42.66 17.18
C ASP A 38 -13.61 -42.05 18.01
N THR A 39 -13.35 -40.83 18.50
CA THR A 39 -14.32 -39.77 18.24
C THR A 39 -13.60 -38.61 17.58
N VAL A 40 -13.30 -38.75 16.28
CA VAL A 40 -13.04 -37.58 15.44
C VAL A 40 -14.26 -36.68 15.60
N ALA A 41 -14.06 -35.46 16.08
CA ALA A 41 -15.15 -34.49 16.25
C ALA A 41 -15.93 -34.38 14.92
N PRO A 42 -17.26 -34.56 14.91
CA PRO A 42 -18.01 -34.53 13.66
C PRO A 42 -18.18 -33.09 13.16
N MET A 43 -18.32 -32.93 11.85
CA MET A 43 -18.92 -31.73 11.27
C MET A 43 -20.43 -31.95 11.18
N GLU A 44 -21.23 -30.92 11.52
CA GLU A 44 -22.68 -31.00 11.33
C GLU A 44 -23.02 -31.05 9.83
N GLU A 45 -23.95 -31.92 9.44
CA GLU A 45 -24.35 -32.07 8.03
C GLU A 45 -24.83 -30.76 7.40
N ARG A 46 -25.49 -29.89 8.17
CA ARG A 46 -25.92 -28.57 7.67
C ARG A 46 -24.76 -27.63 7.36
N GLU A 47 -23.71 -27.66 8.18
CA GLU A 47 -22.48 -26.88 7.94
C GLU A 47 -21.78 -27.38 6.67
N LYS A 48 -21.73 -28.71 6.51
CA LYS A 48 -21.17 -29.38 5.34
C LYS A 48 -21.94 -29.04 4.06
N GLU A 49 -23.27 -29.10 4.10
CA GLU A 49 -24.15 -28.68 3.00
C GLU A 49 -23.96 -27.19 2.65
N ALA A 50 -23.86 -26.32 3.66
CA ALA A 50 -23.61 -24.90 3.46
C ALA A 50 -22.23 -24.64 2.83
N LEU A 51 -21.19 -25.35 3.27
CA LEU A 51 -19.85 -25.26 2.69
C LEU A 51 -19.87 -25.66 1.21
N TYR A 52 -20.45 -26.82 0.90
CA TYR A 52 -20.48 -27.31 -0.47
C TYR A 52 -21.33 -26.46 -1.40
N GLY A 53 -22.54 -26.06 -0.96
CA GLY A 53 -23.40 -25.15 -1.71
C GLY A 53 -22.78 -23.76 -1.89
N GLY A 54 -21.98 -23.31 -0.92
CA GLY A 54 -21.19 -22.08 -1.01
C GLY A 54 -20.10 -22.19 -2.07
N ILE A 55 -19.28 -23.23 -2.03
CA ILE A 55 -18.20 -23.47 -3.01
C ILE A 55 -18.77 -23.66 -4.42
N GLN A 56 -19.82 -24.48 -4.59
CA GLN A 56 -20.47 -24.70 -5.89
C GLN A 56 -21.00 -23.42 -6.51
N GLY A 57 -21.43 -22.46 -5.70
CA GLY A 57 -21.83 -21.13 -6.14
C GLY A 57 -20.74 -20.40 -6.93
N PHE A 58 -19.46 -20.59 -6.56
CA PHE A 58 -18.35 -19.88 -7.19
C PHE A 58 -17.55 -20.74 -8.16
N VAL A 59 -17.40 -22.03 -7.88
CA VAL A 59 -16.56 -22.96 -8.66
C VAL A 59 -17.40 -23.65 -9.74
N GLY A 60 -18.72 -23.64 -9.62
CA GLY A 60 -19.65 -24.22 -10.60
C GLY A 60 -20.04 -25.66 -10.27
N LYS A 61 -21.07 -26.15 -10.98
CA LYS A 61 -21.71 -27.46 -10.72
C LYS A 61 -20.84 -28.69 -11.02
N TRP A 62 -19.73 -28.51 -11.74
CA TRP A 62 -18.79 -29.61 -12.02
C TRP A 62 -18.05 -30.06 -10.74
N TRP A 63 -17.95 -29.17 -9.75
CA TRP A 63 -17.36 -29.50 -8.47
C TRP A 63 -18.37 -30.25 -7.60
N ASN A 64 -18.21 -31.57 -7.49
CA ASN A 64 -19.00 -32.43 -6.60
C ASN A 64 -18.22 -32.67 -5.29
N GLY A 65 -18.31 -31.71 -4.37
CA GLY A 65 -17.51 -31.68 -3.15
C GLY A 65 -17.69 -32.88 -2.22
N SER A 66 -18.89 -33.44 -2.14
CA SER A 66 -19.22 -34.53 -1.20
C SER A 66 -18.47 -35.83 -1.48
N ASP A 67 -18.21 -36.12 -2.75
CA ASP A 67 -17.54 -37.37 -3.17
C ASP A 67 -16.03 -37.27 -3.02
N LEU A 68 -15.48 -36.07 -3.24
CA LEU A 68 -14.03 -35.81 -3.20
C LEU A 68 -13.52 -35.47 -1.79
N TYR A 69 -14.36 -34.85 -0.96
CA TYR A 69 -13.97 -34.33 0.35
C TYR A 69 -14.99 -34.71 1.43
N PRO A 70 -15.21 -36.00 1.71
CA PRO A 70 -16.23 -36.45 2.66
C PRO A 70 -16.01 -35.92 4.09
N ASP A 71 -14.80 -35.49 4.43
CA ASP A 71 -14.44 -34.87 5.71
C ASP A 71 -13.57 -33.61 5.46
N PRO A 72 -14.18 -32.45 5.15
CA PRO A 72 -13.48 -31.24 4.70
C PRO A 72 -12.66 -30.55 5.79
N CYS A 73 -12.87 -30.91 7.06
CA CYS A 73 -12.18 -30.35 8.22
C CYS A 73 -11.28 -31.34 8.95
N GLY A 74 -11.31 -32.62 8.58
CA GLY A 74 -10.40 -33.64 9.08
C GLY A 74 -9.48 -34.14 7.97
N TRP A 75 -9.67 -35.38 7.52
CA TRP A 75 -8.67 -36.11 6.73
C TRP A 75 -8.64 -35.73 5.24
N THR A 76 -9.67 -35.07 4.73
CA THR A 76 -9.77 -34.63 3.33
C THR A 76 -9.96 -33.12 3.24
N PRO A 77 -8.94 -32.30 3.59
CA PRO A 77 -9.08 -30.85 3.62
C PRO A 77 -9.28 -30.28 2.22
N ILE A 78 -10.12 -29.25 2.12
CA ILE A 78 -10.30 -28.47 0.89
C ILE A 78 -9.35 -27.27 0.93
N GLN A 79 -8.55 -27.10 -0.13
CA GLN A 79 -7.67 -25.93 -0.23
C GLN A 79 -8.48 -24.62 -0.16
N GLY A 80 -8.08 -23.72 0.73
CA GLY A 80 -8.76 -22.45 0.95
C GLY A 80 -9.89 -22.51 1.99
N VAL A 81 -10.26 -23.70 2.49
CA VAL A 81 -11.17 -23.88 3.62
C VAL A 81 -10.35 -24.06 4.90
N SER A 82 -10.76 -23.43 5.97
CA SER A 82 -10.22 -23.68 7.31
C SER A 82 -11.36 -23.86 8.30
N CYS A 83 -11.10 -24.64 9.35
CA CYS A 83 -12.13 -25.02 10.32
C CYS A 83 -11.64 -24.87 11.75
N ASP A 84 -12.55 -24.54 12.64
CA ASP A 84 -12.31 -24.44 14.07
C ASP A 84 -13.21 -25.42 14.83
N LEU A 85 -12.68 -26.00 15.90
CA LEU A 85 -13.43 -26.86 16.79
C LEU A 85 -14.24 -26.01 17.77
N VAL A 86 -15.56 -26.11 17.74
CA VAL A 86 -16.49 -25.39 18.63
C VAL A 86 -17.38 -26.43 19.31
N ASN A 87 -17.33 -26.49 20.64
CA ASN A 87 -18.16 -27.40 21.45
C ASN A 87 -18.10 -28.88 21.03
N GLY A 88 -16.96 -29.34 20.51
CA GLY A 88 -16.78 -30.73 20.08
C GLY A 88 -17.21 -31.03 18.64
N SER A 89 -17.60 -30.02 17.85
CA SER A 89 -17.90 -30.15 16.42
C SER A 89 -17.05 -29.18 15.57
N TRP A 90 -16.70 -29.60 14.36
CA TRP A 90 -15.95 -28.74 13.41
C TRP A 90 -16.89 -27.81 12.65
N TYR A 91 -16.50 -26.53 12.57
CA TYR A 91 -17.19 -25.52 11.76
C TYR A 91 -16.21 -24.75 10.88
N VAL A 92 -16.68 -24.27 9.74
CA VAL A 92 -15.87 -23.52 8.80
C VAL A 92 -15.58 -22.14 9.38
N SER A 93 -14.29 -21.85 9.57
CA SER A 93 -13.80 -20.58 10.11
C SER A 93 -13.23 -19.66 9.03
N ALA A 94 -12.77 -20.21 7.90
CA ALA A 94 -12.34 -19.42 6.75
C ALA A 94 -12.73 -20.07 5.42
N LEU A 95 -13.10 -19.23 4.46
CA LEU A 95 -13.36 -19.61 3.08
C LEU A 95 -12.62 -18.64 2.14
N ASN A 96 -11.64 -19.16 1.40
CA ASN A 96 -10.82 -18.41 0.45
C ASN A 96 -10.96 -19.04 -0.93
N ILE A 97 -11.48 -18.28 -1.90
CA ILE A 97 -11.80 -18.77 -3.25
C ILE A 97 -11.02 -17.99 -4.31
N GLY A 98 -10.56 -18.72 -5.33
CA GLY A 98 -9.70 -18.18 -6.40
C GLY A 98 -8.23 -18.58 -6.25
N PRO A 99 -7.37 -18.24 -7.22
CA PRO A 99 -6.01 -18.76 -7.34
C PRO A 99 -5.02 -18.13 -6.34
N PHE A 100 -5.22 -18.39 -5.05
CA PHE A 100 -4.29 -17.99 -3.99
C PHE A 100 -3.04 -18.89 -3.95
N TYR A 101 -3.20 -20.15 -4.34
CA TYR A 101 -2.21 -21.23 -4.33
C TYR A 101 -2.35 -22.09 -5.59
N ASP A 102 -1.30 -22.83 -5.96
CA ASP A 102 -1.21 -23.64 -7.20
C ASP A 102 -2.33 -24.70 -7.37
N ASN A 103 -3.09 -25.03 -6.31
CA ASN A 103 -4.22 -25.98 -6.32
C ASN A 103 -5.53 -25.37 -5.79
N SER A 104 -5.68 -24.06 -5.86
CA SER A 104 -6.92 -23.44 -5.39
C SER A 104 -8.07 -23.74 -6.34
N LEU A 105 -9.29 -23.77 -5.81
CA LEU A 105 -10.47 -23.94 -6.64
C LEU A 105 -10.62 -22.74 -7.58
N GLU A 106 -10.60 -23.01 -8.88
CA GLU A 106 -10.81 -22.00 -9.91
C GLU A 106 -12.26 -21.56 -9.95
N CYS A 107 -12.48 -20.26 -10.14
CA CYS A 107 -13.81 -19.72 -10.25
C CYS A 107 -14.42 -20.00 -11.61
N SER A 108 -15.70 -20.39 -11.61
CA SER A 108 -16.51 -20.50 -12.80
C SER A 108 -16.82 -19.11 -13.36
N SER A 109 -16.87 -18.97 -14.69
CA SER A 109 -17.79 -17.99 -15.28
C SER A 109 -19.19 -18.40 -14.81
N ASN A 110 -20.07 -17.54 -14.32
CA ASN A 110 -21.34 -17.87 -13.61
C ASN A 110 -21.18 -18.04 -12.10
N ALA A 111 -20.02 -17.72 -11.53
CA ALA A 111 -19.87 -17.57 -10.09
C ALA A 111 -20.91 -16.59 -9.51
N GLU A 112 -21.58 -17.00 -8.44
CA GLU A 112 -22.60 -16.21 -7.75
C GLU A 112 -22.52 -16.35 -6.22
N PHE A 113 -22.94 -15.32 -5.50
CA PHE A 113 -23.13 -15.40 -4.05
C PHE A 113 -24.43 -16.16 -3.72
N THR A 114 -24.32 -17.46 -3.49
CA THR A 114 -25.46 -18.28 -3.05
C THR A 114 -25.81 -18.01 -1.58
N HIS A 115 -27.05 -18.32 -1.18
CA HIS A 115 -27.50 -18.15 0.21
C HIS A 115 -26.68 -18.97 1.22
N HIS A 116 -26.13 -20.12 0.78
CA HIS A 116 -25.35 -21.05 1.61
C HIS A 116 -24.13 -20.41 2.29
N VAL A 117 -23.46 -19.45 1.65
CA VAL A 117 -22.31 -18.74 2.25
C VAL A 117 -22.71 -18.02 3.54
N PHE A 118 -23.95 -17.53 3.60
CA PHE A 118 -24.48 -16.83 4.77
C PHE A 118 -25.02 -17.77 5.85
N ASP A 119 -25.05 -19.08 5.59
CA ASP A 119 -25.45 -20.10 6.57
C ASP A 119 -24.24 -20.67 7.32
N LEU A 120 -23.02 -20.35 6.90
CA LEU A 120 -21.76 -20.61 7.62
C LEU A 120 -21.62 -19.67 8.83
N ASN A 121 -22.39 -19.94 9.88
CA ASN A 121 -22.54 -19.01 11.00
C ASN A 121 -21.25 -18.81 11.83
N HIS A 122 -20.25 -19.68 11.70
CA HIS A 122 -18.96 -19.57 12.41
C HIS A 122 -17.86 -18.93 11.55
N LEU A 123 -18.18 -18.49 10.34
CA LEU A 123 -17.22 -17.94 9.39
C LEU A 123 -16.58 -16.65 9.94
N LYS A 124 -15.26 -16.65 10.07
CA LYS A 124 -14.45 -15.53 10.54
C LYS A 124 -13.76 -14.80 9.40
N SER A 125 -13.43 -15.50 8.31
CA SER A 125 -12.75 -14.92 7.15
C SER A 125 -13.40 -15.37 5.85
N LEU A 126 -13.73 -14.42 4.99
CA LEU A 126 -14.23 -14.67 3.64
C LEU A 126 -13.39 -13.89 2.64
N SER A 127 -12.77 -14.58 1.68
CA SER A 127 -11.95 -13.93 0.66
C SER A 127 -12.15 -14.47 -0.75
N PHE A 128 -12.05 -13.57 -1.73
CA PHE A 128 -12.10 -13.87 -3.15
C PHE A 128 -10.98 -13.14 -3.88
N TYR A 129 -10.17 -13.88 -4.61
CA TYR A 129 -9.12 -13.33 -5.45
C TYR A 129 -9.33 -13.72 -6.91
N ASN A 130 -9.30 -12.75 -7.83
CA ASN A 130 -9.32 -12.99 -9.27
C ASN A 130 -10.44 -13.94 -9.75
N CYS A 131 -11.59 -13.90 -9.08
CA CYS A 131 -12.71 -14.81 -9.26
C CYS A 131 -13.71 -14.26 -10.29
N PHE A 132 -14.02 -12.96 -10.21
CA PHE A 132 -15.00 -12.30 -11.07
C PHE A 132 -14.26 -11.46 -12.13
N THR A 133 -13.71 -12.13 -13.16
CA THR A 133 -12.91 -11.47 -14.22
C THR A 133 -13.67 -11.28 -15.54
N GLN A 134 -14.50 -12.26 -15.90
CA GLN A 134 -15.26 -12.26 -17.17
C GLN A 134 -16.73 -11.88 -16.99
N ASN A 135 -17.29 -12.17 -15.81
CA ASN A 135 -18.70 -11.96 -15.53
C ASN A 135 -18.91 -10.81 -14.57
N THR A 136 -19.99 -10.06 -14.81
CA THR A 136 -20.42 -8.99 -13.92
C THR A 136 -21.23 -9.57 -12.76
N LEU A 137 -20.78 -9.29 -11.54
CA LEU A 137 -21.48 -9.63 -10.30
C LEU A 137 -21.65 -8.35 -9.47
N THR A 138 -22.81 -8.20 -8.85
CA THR A 138 -23.05 -7.10 -7.91
C THR A 138 -23.14 -7.64 -6.49
N LEU A 139 -22.59 -6.88 -5.54
CA LEU A 139 -22.80 -7.16 -4.13
C LEU A 139 -24.25 -6.76 -3.79
N THR A 140 -25.12 -7.73 -3.66
CA THR A 140 -26.50 -7.47 -3.27
C THR A 140 -26.58 -7.10 -1.79
N ALA A 141 -27.65 -6.41 -1.39
CA ALA A 141 -28.05 -6.24 0.01
C ALA A 141 -28.56 -7.59 0.57
N SER A 142 -27.72 -8.60 0.53
CA SER A 142 -27.99 -9.95 1.00
C SER A 142 -27.88 -10.04 2.52
N ASN A 143 -28.01 -11.26 3.03
CA ASN A 143 -28.04 -11.64 4.44
C ASN A 143 -26.70 -11.45 5.19
N TRP A 144 -25.91 -10.42 4.86
CA TRP A 144 -24.67 -10.05 5.56
C TRP A 144 -24.85 -9.93 7.08
N SER A 145 -26.04 -9.54 7.53
CA SER A 145 -26.39 -9.50 8.96
C SER A 145 -26.28 -10.85 9.67
N LYS A 146 -26.44 -11.99 8.97
CA LYS A 146 -26.20 -13.33 9.55
C LYS A 146 -24.76 -13.51 10.00
N LEU A 147 -23.82 -12.88 9.29
CA LEU A 147 -22.38 -12.97 9.58
C LEU A 147 -21.89 -11.88 10.55
N ALA A 148 -22.79 -11.00 11.03
CA ALA A 148 -22.45 -9.78 11.73
C ALA A 148 -21.58 -9.97 12.99
N ASN A 149 -21.81 -11.07 13.70
CA ASN A 149 -21.18 -11.35 14.99
C ASN A 149 -19.87 -12.12 14.87
N ASN A 150 -19.60 -12.78 13.73
CA ASN A 150 -18.48 -13.70 13.59
C ASN A 150 -17.44 -13.26 12.57
N LEU A 151 -17.86 -12.60 11.48
CA LEU A 151 -16.95 -12.22 10.40
C LEU A 151 -15.98 -11.13 10.87
N LYS A 152 -14.69 -11.46 10.83
CA LYS A 152 -13.57 -10.58 11.21
C LYS A 152 -12.84 -10.02 9.99
N THR A 153 -12.81 -10.78 8.91
CA THR A 153 -12.09 -10.42 7.69
C THR A 153 -12.97 -10.65 6.47
N LEU A 154 -13.09 -9.63 5.62
CA LEU A 154 -13.76 -9.70 4.33
C LEU A 154 -12.85 -9.10 3.26
N GLU A 155 -12.40 -9.92 2.30
CA GLU A 155 -11.43 -9.50 1.29
C GLU A 155 -11.80 -9.88 -0.13
N PHE A 156 -12.09 -8.89 -0.99
CA PHE A 156 -12.26 -9.07 -2.42
C PHE A 156 -11.15 -8.33 -3.15
N ARG A 157 -10.28 -9.09 -3.83
CA ARG A 157 -9.08 -8.57 -4.51
C ARG A 157 -9.06 -8.94 -5.99
N SER A 158 -8.77 -7.96 -6.84
CA SER A 158 -8.55 -8.18 -8.27
C SER A 158 -9.77 -8.82 -8.98
N ASN A 159 -10.99 -8.40 -8.62
CA ASN A 159 -12.23 -8.85 -9.25
C ASN A 159 -12.86 -7.72 -10.08
N PRO A 160 -12.37 -7.44 -11.30
CA PRO A 160 -12.85 -6.31 -12.10
C PRO A 160 -14.33 -6.41 -12.50
N GLY A 161 -14.89 -7.62 -12.55
CA GLY A 161 -16.31 -7.89 -12.78
C GLY A 161 -17.19 -7.71 -11.53
N LEU A 162 -16.61 -7.53 -10.34
CA LEU A 162 -17.37 -7.20 -9.14
C LEU A 162 -17.69 -5.70 -9.15
N THR A 163 -18.92 -5.38 -9.56
CA THR A 163 -19.41 -4.02 -9.83
C THR A 163 -20.58 -3.65 -8.91
N GLY A 164 -21.22 -2.51 -9.17
CA GLY A 164 -22.29 -1.98 -8.34
C GLY A 164 -21.76 -1.27 -7.11
N GLU A 165 -22.66 -0.94 -6.19
CA GLU A 165 -22.34 -0.20 -4.98
C GLU A 165 -21.86 -1.10 -3.85
N ILE A 166 -21.11 -0.53 -2.91
CA ILE A 166 -20.80 -1.21 -1.66
C ILE A 166 -22.10 -1.24 -0.81
N PRO A 167 -22.58 -2.41 -0.37
CA PRO A 167 -23.83 -2.48 0.39
C PRO A 167 -23.71 -1.76 1.73
N ALA A 168 -24.67 -0.88 2.04
CA ALA A 168 -24.76 -0.24 3.36
C ALA A 168 -24.90 -1.27 4.51
N THR A 169 -25.43 -2.45 4.21
CA THR A 169 -25.52 -3.58 5.16
C THR A 169 -24.17 -4.07 5.65
N PHE A 170 -23.05 -3.76 4.98
CA PHE A 170 -21.71 -4.03 5.52
C PHE A 170 -21.51 -3.35 6.87
N GLY A 171 -22.13 -2.19 7.12
CA GLY A 171 -22.11 -1.52 8.42
C GLY A 171 -22.73 -2.32 9.58
N THR A 172 -23.40 -3.44 9.30
CA THR A 172 -23.92 -4.37 10.32
C THR A 172 -22.85 -5.34 10.83
N LEU A 173 -21.72 -5.50 10.15
CA LEU A 173 -20.65 -6.45 10.48
C LEU A 173 -19.80 -5.98 11.68
N LYS A 174 -20.39 -5.95 12.88
CA LYS A 174 -19.76 -5.33 14.08
C LYS A 174 -18.47 -5.99 14.54
N SER A 175 -18.25 -7.26 14.20
CA SER A 175 -17.03 -8.00 14.53
C SER A 175 -15.88 -7.79 13.53
N LEU A 176 -16.14 -7.05 12.43
CA LEU A 176 -15.18 -6.88 11.35
C LEU A 176 -13.97 -6.06 11.80
N GLN A 177 -12.78 -6.57 11.50
CA GLN A 177 -11.47 -5.99 11.81
C GLN A 177 -10.70 -5.61 10.54
N SER A 178 -10.91 -6.34 9.44
CA SER A 178 -10.30 -6.06 8.14
C SER A 178 -11.37 -6.09 7.04
N LEU A 179 -11.50 -4.99 6.30
CA LEU A 179 -12.30 -4.90 5.09
C LEU A 179 -11.40 -4.48 3.92
N VAL A 180 -11.31 -5.34 2.91
CA VAL A 180 -10.44 -5.17 1.76
C VAL A 180 -11.24 -5.34 0.48
N LEU A 181 -11.38 -4.27 -0.29
CA LEU A 181 -12.07 -4.24 -1.56
C LEU A 181 -11.12 -3.60 -2.57
N LEU A 182 -10.06 -4.33 -2.94
CA LEU A 182 -8.94 -3.81 -3.74
C LEU A 182 -9.07 -4.25 -5.20
N GLN A 183 -8.88 -3.34 -6.16
CA GLN A 183 -8.84 -3.68 -7.59
C GLN A 183 -10.12 -4.37 -8.06
N ASN A 184 -11.29 -3.79 -7.77
CA ASN A 184 -12.58 -4.29 -8.27
C ASN A 184 -13.25 -3.25 -9.18
N GLY A 185 -14.44 -3.57 -9.69
CA GLY A 185 -15.26 -2.68 -10.50
C GLY A 185 -16.30 -1.88 -9.72
N LEU A 186 -16.15 -1.76 -8.39
CA LEU A 186 -17.15 -1.12 -7.52
C LEU A 186 -17.30 0.37 -7.84
N GLN A 187 -18.51 0.88 -7.74
CA GLN A 187 -18.89 2.25 -8.09
C GLN A 187 -19.87 2.84 -7.06
N GLY A 188 -20.27 4.10 -7.27
CA GLY A 188 -21.17 4.80 -6.34
C GLY A 188 -20.42 5.36 -5.13
N GLN A 189 -21.16 5.72 -4.08
CA GLN A 189 -20.61 6.39 -2.90
C GLN A 189 -20.15 5.40 -1.83
N LEU A 190 -19.23 5.86 -0.97
CA LEU A 190 -18.92 5.16 0.27
C LEU A 190 -20.13 5.25 1.22
N PRO A 191 -20.67 4.11 1.73
CA PRO A 191 -21.80 4.13 2.64
C PRO A 191 -21.46 4.77 3.98
N THR A 192 -22.36 5.60 4.52
CA THR A 192 -22.15 6.25 5.83
C THR A 192 -22.13 5.23 6.97
N GLU A 193 -22.86 4.13 6.82
CA GLU A 193 -22.97 3.02 7.77
C GLU A 193 -21.64 2.32 8.04
N MET A 194 -20.62 2.49 7.18
CA MET A 194 -19.26 2.01 7.45
C MET A 194 -18.67 2.61 8.72
N GLY A 195 -19.09 3.81 9.12
CA GLY A 195 -18.74 4.40 10.42
C GLY A 195 -19.23 3.59 11.63
N ASN A 196 -20.07 2.58 11.43
CA ASN A 196 -20.53 1.72 12.53
C ASN A 196 -19.61 0.49 12.78
N LEU A 197 -18.54 0.33 11.99
CA LEU A 197 -17.58 -0.77 12.09
C LEU A 197 -16.52 -0.50 13.17
N VAL A 198 -16.94 -0.26 14.42
CA VAL A 198 -16.08 0.26 15.50
C VAL A 198 -14.88 -0.62 15.89
N ASN A 199 -14.83 -1.87 15.43
CA ASN A 199 -13.70 -2.79 15.63
C ASN A 199 -12.70 -2.83 14.46
N LEU A 200 -12.96 -2.07 13.40
CA LEU A 200 -12.16 -2.08 12.18
C LEU A 200 -10.77 -1.51 12.45
N LYS A 201 -9.76 -2.25 12.01
CA LYS A 201 -8.33 -1.90 12.07
C LYS A 201 -7.78 -1.61 10.68
N ARG A 202 -8.32 -2.26 9.65
CA ARG A 202 -7.85 -2.14 8.27
C ARG A 202 -9.04 -1.90 7.34
N LEU A 203 -9.03 -0.75 6.68
CA LEU A 203 -10.00 -0.38 5.64
C LEU A 203 -9.24 -0.03 4.36
N VAL A 204 -9.32 -0.93 3.38
CA VAL A 204 -8.67 -0.76 2.08
C VAL A 204 -9.73 -0.89 0.99
N ILE A 205 -10.02 0.20 0.30
CA ILE A 205 -10.99 0.26 -0.80
C ILE A 205 -10.35 0.98 -1.99
N ALA A 206 -9.12 0.56 -2.31
CA ALA A 206 -8.29 1.18 -3.34
C ALA A 206 -8.54 0.57 -4.73
N GLU A 207 -8.26 1.34 -5.78
CA GLU A 207 -8.37 0.90 -7.18
C GLU A 207 -9.79 0.42 -7.55
N ASN A 208 -10.79 1.26 -7.31
CA ASN A 208 -12.17 1.06 -7.78
C ASN A 208 -12.64 2.31 -8.56
N ARG A 209 -13.95 2.45 -8.78
CA ARG A 209 -14.59 3.58 -9.46
C ARG A 209 -15.55 4.33 -8.52
N LEU A 210 -15.24 4.37 -7.23
CA LEU A 210 -16.07 5.03 -6.22
C LEU A 210 -16.02 6.54 -6.39
N SER A 211 -17.11 7.23 -6.08
CA SER A 211 -17.27 8.65 -6.26
C SER A 211 -18.01 9.32 -5.10
N GLY A 212 -18.08 10.65 -5.12
CA GLY A 212 -18.72 11.43 -4.06
C GLY A 212 -17.83 11.62 -2.82
N PRO A 213 -18.37 12.24 -1.76
CA PRO A 213 -17.60 12.62 -0.58
C PRO A 213 -17.21 11.44 0.29
N ILE A 214 -16.08 11.57 0.96
CA ILE A 214 -15.70 10.69 2.07
C ILE A 214 -16.66 10.94 3.25
N PRO A 215 -17.41 9.94 3.75
CA PRO A 215 -18.33 10.15 4.87
C PRO A 215 -17.60 10.53 6.15
N ALA A 216 -18.03 11.62 6.80
CA ALA A 216 -17.47 12.06 8.07
C ALA A 216 -17.60 10.99 9.18
N ALA A 217 -18.58 10.08 9.05
CA ALA A 217 -18.78 8.95 9.94
C ALA A 217 -17.58 8.00 10.01
N LEU A 218 -16.71 7.94 8.99
CA LEU A 218 -15.48 7.14 9.05
C LEU A 218 -14.52 7.63 10.15
N GLY A 219 -14.63 8.88 10.60
CA GLY A 219 -13.87 9.41 11.73
C GLY A 219 -14.23 8.81 13.10
N SER A 220 -15.28 7.99 13.21
CA SER A 220 -15.62 7.26 14.45
C SER A 220 -14.76 6.01 14.68
N LEU A 221 -14.00 5.58 13.68
CA LEU A 221 -13.26 4.31 13.67
C LEU A 221 -11.95 4.43 14.47
N SER A 222 -12.05 4.67 15.78
CA SER A 222 -10.92 4.95 16.69
C SER A 222 -9.82 3.87 16.74
N LYS A 223 -10.12 2.62 16.34
CA LYS A 223 -9.16 1.50 16.27
C LYS A 223 -8.49 1.35 14.90
N LEU A 224 -8.83 2.18 13.93
CA LEU A 224 -8.33 2.08 12.57
C LEU A 224 -6.82 2.38 12.54
N LEU A 225 -6.06 1.46 11.96
CA LEU A 225 -4.61 1.53 11.78
C LEU A 225 -4.26 1.87 10.32
N ILE A 226 -5.05 1.37 9.36
CA ILE A 226 -4.84 1.57 7.93
C ILE A 226 -6.13 2.06 7.29
N LEU A 227 -6.05 3.22 6.65
CA LEU A 227 -7.07 3.75 5.75
C LEU A 227 -6.45 3.99 4.37
N ASP A 228 -6.89 3.21 3.39
CA ASP A 228 -6.40 3.29 2.01
C ASP A 228 -7.59 3.36 1.05
N LEU A 229 -7.80 4.54 0.46
CA LEU A 229 -8.88 4.84 -0.50
C LEU A 229 -8.31 5.29 -1.85
N ASN A 230 -7.05 4.97 -2.13
CA ASN A 230 -6.36 5.51 -3.29
C ASN A 230 -6.98 5.05 -4.62
N ARG A 231 -6.73 5.81 -5.69
CA ARG A 231 -7.13 5.45 -7.07
C ARG A 231 -8.64 5.17 -7.18
N ASN A 232 -9.44 6.15 -6.78
CA ASN A 232 -10.88 6.22 -7.01
C ASN A 232 -11.22 7.60 -7.64
N SER A 233 -12.50 7.95 -7.68
CA SER A 233 -13.00 9.27 -8.08
C SER A 233 -13.68 9.99 -6.90
N LEU A 234 -13.20 9.78 -5.67
CA LEU A 234 -13.75 10.42 -4.47
C LEU A 234 -13.52 11.94 -4.53
N SER A 235 -14.52 12.72 -4.13
CA SER A 235 -14.54 14.18 -4.27
C SER A 235 -14.88 14.88 -2.95
N GLY A 236 -14.94 16.22 -2.95
CA GLY A 236 -15.16 17.00 -1.74
C GLY A 236 -13.92 17.09 -0.84
N SER A 237 -14.09 17.60 0.38
CA SER A 237 -12.98 17.78 1.32
C SER A 237 -12.72 16.57 2.21
N VAL A 238 -11.51 16.47 2.74
CA VAL A 238 -11.19 15.52 3.82
C VAL A 238 -11.98 15.92 5.08
N PRO A 239 -12.80 15.03 5.68
CA PRO A 239 -13.54 15.35 6.88
C PRO A 239 -12.64 15.72 8.06
N SER A 240 -12.94 16.79 8.79
CA SER A 240 -12.19 17.15 10.01
C SER A 240 -12.26 16.07 11.10
N THR A 241 -13.30 15.22 11.07
CA THR A 241 -13.44 14.05 11.95
C THR A 241 -12.32 13.03 11.79
N PHE A 242 -11.53 13.08 10.70
CA PHE A 242 -10.36 12.23 10.55
C PHE A 242 -9.31 12.48 11.63
N GLY A 243 -9.26 13.67 12.24
CA GLY A 243 -8.39 13.92 13.40
C GLY A 243 -8.71 13.07 14.64
N ASN A 244 -9.85 12.37 14.67
CA ASN A 244 -10.19 11.42 15.74
C ASN A 244 -9.56 10.03 15.55
N LEU A 245 -8.98 9.73 14.37
CA LEU A 245 -8.35 8.46 14.04
C LEU A 245 -6.95 8.34 14.66
N THR A 246 -6.84 8.57 15.97
CA THR A 246 -5.54 8.70 16.68
C THR A 246 -4.69 7.42 16.69
N SER A 247 -5.27 6.26 16.37
CA SER A 247 -4.54 4.99 16.19
C SER A 247 -3.96 4.81 14.77
N LEU A 248 -4.27 5.70 13.83
CA LEU A 248 -3.95 5.53 12.42
C LEU A 248 -2.45 5.60 12.18
N LEU A 249 -1.93 4.63 11.40
CA LEU A 249 -0.53 4.50 11.00
C LEU A 249 -0.34 4.84 9.53
N LYS A 250 -1.31 4.47 8.68
CA LYS A 250 -1.31 4.74 7.24
C LYS A 250 -2.60 5.45 6.81
N LEU A 251 -2.43 6.59 6.14
CA LEU A 251 -3.50 7.30 5.41
C LEU A 251 -3.07 7.50 3.97
N ASP A 252 -3.74 6.82 3.04
CA ASP A 252 -3.53 6.98 1.60
C ASP A 252 -4.85 7.33 0.92
N LEU A 253 -4.94 8.58 0.47
CA LEU A 253 -6.06 9.13 -0.29
C LEU A 253 -5.62 9.55 -1.70
N SER A 254 -4.45 9.11 -2.14
CA SER A 254 -3.84 9.55 -3.38
C SER A 254 -4.67 9.19 -4.61
N ARG A 255 -4.52 9.97 -5.68
CA ARG A 255 -5.17 9.73 -6.99
C ARG A 255 -6.69 9.67 -6.87
N ASN A 256 -7.27 10.74 -6.36
CA ASN A 256 -8.70 10.98 -6.28
C ASN A 256 -9.03 12.37 -6.82
N GLU A 257 -10.25 12.85 -6.58
CA GLU A 257 -10.70 14.20 -6.93
C GLU A 257 -10.97 15.05 -5.69
N LEU A 258 -10.30 14.75 -4.56
CA LEU A 258 -10.49 15.46 -3.30
C LEU A 258 -9.97 16.89 -3.41
N GLU A 259 -10.65 17.84 -2.79
CA GLU A 259 -10.41 19.26 -2.97
C GLU A 259 -10.54 20.07 -1.67
N GLY A 260 -10.28 21.38 -1.77
CA GLY A 260 -10.33 22.29 -0.65
C GLY A 260 -9.06 22.26 0.21
N LYS A 261 -9.17 22.78 1.44
CA LYS A 261 -8.05 22.87 2.39
C LYS A 261 -7.89 21.58 3.17
N LEU A 262 -6.65 21.25 3.53
CA LEU A 262 -6.38 20.21 4.52
C LEU A 262 -6.92 20.67 5.89
N PRO A 263 -7.72 19.84 6.59
CA PRO A 263 -8.24 20.18 7.90
C PRO A 263 -7.10 20.30 8.91
N VAL A 264 -7.22 21.26 9.84
CA VAL A 264 -6.18 21.45 10.88
C VAL A 264 -6.09 20.25 11.82
N GLU A 265 -7.18 19.51 11.97
CA GLU A 265 -7.31 18.31 12.80
C GLU A 265 -6.42 17.15 12.30
N ILE A 266 -5.90 17.20 11.07
CA ILE A 266 -4.95 16.19 10.59
C ILE A 266 -3.69 16.11 11.48
N GLY A 267 -3.31 17.22 12.12
CA GLY A 267 -2.18 17.26 13.06
C GLY A 267 -2.40 16.42 14.32
N ASN A 268 -3.63 15.99 14.62
CA ASN A 268 -3.92 15.11 15.74
C ASN A 268 -3.46 13.65 15.49
N LEU A 269 -3.13 13.30 14.24
CA LEU A 269 -2.69 11.96 13.84
C LEU A 269 -1.21 11.71 14.18
N ARG A 270 -0.88 11.80 15.46
CA ARG A 270 0.52 11.76 15.95
C ARG A 270 1.21 10.40 15.79
N ASN A 271 0.45 9.32 15.59
CA ASN A 271 0.96 7.98 15.31
C ASN A 271 1.12 7.68 13.81
N LEU A 272 0.68 8.60 12.94
CA LEU A 272 0.71 8.38 11.50
C LEU A 272 2.15 8.35 11.00
N THR A 273 2.50 7.28 10.29
CA THR A 273 3.84 7.11 9.71
C THR A 273 3.85 7.38 8.20
N LEU A 274 2.72 7.18 7.52
CA LEU A 274 2.58 7.41 6.08
C LEU A 274 1.33 8.24 5.78
N LEU A 275 1.55 9.40 5.14
CA LEU A 275 0.53 10.28 4.58
C LEU A 275 0.76 10.46 3.08
N ASP A 276 -0.12 9.89 2.25
CA ASP A 276 -0.12 10.12 0.81
C ASP A 276 -1.45 10.73 0.35
N LEU A 277 -1.40 11.99 -0.05
CA LEU A 277 -2.52 12.75 -0.62
C LEU A 277 -2.25 13.16 -2.07
N SER A 278 -1.23 12.59 -2.70
CA SER A 278 -0.77 12.99 -4.03
C SER A 278 -1.84 12.83 -5.12
N GLY A 279 -1.79 13.65 -6.17
CA GLY A 279 -2.71 13.54 -7.30
C GLY A 279 -4.15 13.81 -6.92
N ASN A 280 -4.40 14.95 -6.26
CA ASN A 280 -5.72 15.44 -5.88
C ASN A 280 -5.84 16.93 -6.28
N LYS A 281 -6.83 17.64 -5.76
CA LYS A 281 -7.11 19.06 -6.01
C LYS A 281 -6.99 19.90 -4.71
N PHE A 282 -6.15 19.49 -3.76
CA PHE A 282 -5.95 20.21 -2.50
C PHE A 282 -5.31 21.58 -2.71
N SER A 283 -5.81 22.60 -2.01
CA SER A 283 -5.37 23.99 -2.14
C SER A 283 -5.42 24.75 -0.81
N GLY A 284 -4.92 25.99 -0.81
CA GLY A 284 -5.03 26.90 0.34
C GLY A 284 -3.92 26.75 1.39
N GLY A 285 -2.80 26.14 1.01
CA GLY A 285 -1.59 26.01 1.82
C GLY A 285 -1.59 24.82 2.79
N LEU A 286 -0.42 24.57 3.36
CA LEU A 286 -0.22 23.55 4.39
C LEU A 286 -0.65 24.08 5.77
N PRO A 287 -1.49 23.36 6.54
CA PRO A 287 -1.89 23.80 7.86
C PRO A 287 -0.72 23.66 8.84
N ARG A 288 -0.55 24.67 9.72
CA ARG A 288 0.54 24.68 10.71
C ARG A 288 0.60 23.43 11.57
N SER A 289 -0.56 22.83 11.85
CA SER A 289 -0.68 21.61 12.65
C SER A 289 0.01 20.38 12.07
N LEU A 290 0.44 20.37 10.80
CA LEU A 290 1.29 19.29 10.27
C LEU A 290 2.57 19.12 11.08
N GLN A 291 3.10 20.18 11.70
CA GLN A 291 4.30 20.11 12.54
C GLN A 291 4.12 19.24 13.79
N GLU A 292 2.89 18.87 14.15
CA GLU A 292 2.58 18.05 15.33
C GLU A 292 2.62 16.53 15.04
N MET A 293 2.74 16.15 13.75
CA MET A 293 2.75 14.76 13.28
C MET A 293 4.14 14.11 13.44
N VAL A 294 4.62 14.05 14.69
CA VAL A 294 6.00 13.71 15.03
C VAL A 294 6.48 12.31 14.60
N SER A 295 5.57 11.35 14.40
CA SER A 295 5.93 9.98 13.95
C SER A 295 5.96 9.82 12.42
N LEU A 296 5.72 10.91 11.67
CA LEU A 296 5.56 10.84 10.23
C LEU A 296 6.89 10.57 9.54
N LYS A 297 6.93 9.50 8.74
CA LYS A 297 8.12 9.07 7.99
C LYS A 297 8.01 9.39 6.52
N GLU A 298 6.82 9.27 5.97
CA GLU A 298 6.55 9.50 4.56
C GLU A 298 5.39 10.49 4.39
N MET A 299 5.68 11.60 3.73
CA MET A 299 4.69 12.60 3.32
C MET A 299 4.78 12.84 1.82
N SER A 300 3.70 12.55 1.11
CA SER A 300 3.54 12.90 -0.30
C SER A 300 2.29 13.74 -0.50
N LEU A 301 2.49 14.96 -0.98
CA LEU A 301 1.42 15.87 -1.38
C LEU A 301 1.59 16.32 -2.84
N SER A 302 2.37 15.57 -3.63
CA SER A 302 2.67 15.93 -5.01
C SER A 302 1.41 16.05 -5.86
N ASP A 303 1.49 16.79 -6.97
CA ASP A 303 0.39 16.90 -7.93
C ASP A 303 -0.91 17.40 -7.28
N ASN A 304 -0.80 18.52 -6.55
CA ASN A 304 -1.92 19.22 -5.90
C ASN A 304 -1.73 20.73 -6.03
N PRO A 305 -2.77 21.54 -6.26
CA PRO A 305 -2.64 23.01 -6.28
C PRO A 305 -2.53 23.63 -4.87
N ILE A 306 -1.63 23.11 -4.01
CA ILE A 306 -1.49 23.52 -2.59
C ILE A 306 -1.26 25.02 -2.49
N GLY A 307 -0.35 25.54 -3.30
CA GLY A 307 0.04 26.95 -3.28
C GLY A 307 0.77 27.35 -2.00
N ALA A 308 0.83 28.67 -1.75
CA ALA A 308 1.49 29.28 -0.60
C ALA A 308 2.98 28.91 -0.47
N GLY A 309 3.61 29.33 0.63
CA GLY A 309 5.01 29.04 0.93
C GLY A 309 5.19 28.06 2.08
N LEU A 310 6.37 27.46 2.17
CA LEU A 310 6.69 26.43 3.16
C LEU A 310 7.07 26.96 4.55
N GLY A 311 7.22 28.29 4.70
CA GLY A 311 7.71 28.93 5.93
C GLY A 311 6.73 28.94 7.12
N GLY A 312 5.49 28.46 6.94
CA GLY A 312 4.49 28.38 8.02
C GLY A 312 4.63 27.16 8.93
N ILE A 313 5.56 26.24 8.61
CA ILE A 313 5.75 24.95 9.28
C ILE A 313 7.12 24.91 9.93
N GLN A 314 7.18 24.46 11.19
CA GLN A 314 8.43 24.13 11.88
C GLN A 314 8.84 22.70 11.49
N TRP A 315 9.54 22.60 10.36
CA TRP A 315 9.93 21.31 9.77
C TRP A 315 10.85 20.50 10.69
N GLU A 316 11.65 21.16 11.52
CA GLU A 316 12.54 20.53 12.50
C GLU A 316 11.81 19.62 13.51
N ASN A 317 10.50 19.79 13.70
CA ASN A 317 9.69 18.94 14.60
C ASN A 317 9.38 17.55 14.01
N LEU A 318 9.52 17.37 12.69
CA LEU A 318 9.25 16.11 12.00
C LEU A 318 10.52 15.23 11.95
N GLU A 319 11.06 14.90 13.12
CA GLU A 319 12.39 14.29 13.27
C GLU A 319 12.54 12.94 12.55
N ASP A 320 11.44 12.19 12.43
CA ASP A 320 11.38 10.88 11.79
C ASP A 320 11.12 10.95 10.28
N LEU A 321 10.93 12.15 9.69
CA LEU A 321 10.58 12.28 8.28
C LEU A 321 11.73 11.84 7.37
N GLU A 322 11.50 10.78 6.60
CA GLU A 322 12.46 10.16 5.68
C GLU A 322 12.17 10.53 4.23
N PHE A 323 10.91 10.72 3.86
CA PHE A 323 10.45 11.01 2.51
C PHE A 323 9.49 12.20 2.51
N LEU A 324 9.86 13.25 1.77
CA LEU A 324 9.01 14.42 1.52
C LEU A 324 8.92 14.70 0.03
N ASP A 325 7.73 14.55 -0.54
CA ASP A 325 7.45 14.95 -1.94
C ASP A 325 6.34 16.00 -2.00
N LEU A 326 6.72 17.20 -2.44
CA LEU A 326 5.84 18.33 -2.72
C LEU A 326 6.02 18.80 -4.18
N SER A 327 6.34 17.88 -5.09
CA SER A 327 6.48 18.19 -6.51
C SER A 327 5.14 18.57 -7.14
N ASN A 328 5.13 19.49 -8.10
CA ASN A 328 3.92 19.94 -8.80
C ASN A 328 2.83 20.42 -7.82
N ALA A 329 3.24 21.17 -6.79
CA ALA A 329 2.38 21.58 -5.69
C ALA A 329 1.93 23.07 -5.76
N GLY A 330 2.37 23.79 -6.80
CA GLY A 330 2.14 25.23 -6.96
C GLY A 330 2.83 26.10 -5.89
N LEU A 331 3.84 25.56 -5.19
CA LEU A 331 4.51 26.23 -4.07
C LEU A 331 5.25 27.49 -4.53
N THR A 332 5.31 28.48 -3.64
CA THR A 332 5.94 29.79 -3.86
C THR A 332 6.87 30.17 -2.72
N GLY A 333 7.60 31.28 -2.86
CA GLY A 333 8.51 31.76 -1.81
C GLY A 333 9.81 30.97 -1.78
N LYS A 334 10.46 30.90 -0.61
CA LYS A 334 11.76 30.24 -0.42
C LYS A 334 11.61 28.88 0.25
N ILE A 335 12.62 28.03 0.09
CA ILE A 335 12.79 26.85 0.95
C ILE A 335 13.24 27.34 2.34
N PRO A 336 12.51 27.04 3.43
CA PRO A 336 12.91 27.45 4.78
C PRO A 336 14.11 26.63 5.27
N ASP A 337 15.02 27.27 6.03
CA ASP A 337 16.22 26.62 6.57
C ASP A 337 15.90 25.47 7.54
N SER A 338 14.72 25.48 8.17
CA SER A 338 14.25 24.40 9.05
C SER A 338 14.20 23.02 8.36
N ILE A 339 13.99 22.96 7.05
CA ILE A 339 14.02 21.69 6.29
C ILE A 339 15.42 21.06 6.36
N THR A 340 16.47 21.88 6.49
CA THR A 340 17.86 21.39 6.57
C THR A 340 18.20 20.78 7.93
N GLU A 341 17.32 20.93 8.92
CA GLU A 341 17.47 20.34 10.27
C GLU A 341 16.86 18.92 10.35
N LEU A 342 16.18 18.45 9.31
CA LEU A 342 15.62 17.10 9.22
C LEU A 342 16.71 16.04 9.09
N LYS A 343 17.09 15.42 10.20
CA LYS A 343 18.21 14.46 10.26
C LYS A 343 17.92 13.14 9.54
N SER A 344 16.67 12.71 9.51
CA SER A 344 16.26 11.43 8.91
C SER A 344 15.94 11.53 7.41
N LEU A 345 15.84 12.75 6.86
CA LEU A 345 15.37 12.96 5.50
C LEU A 345 16.31 12.35 4.46
N ARG A 346 15.76 11.42 3.67
CA ARG A 346 16.46 10.70 2.59
C ARG A 346 16.10 11.25 1.23
N PHE A 347 14.86 11.66 1.05
CA PHE A 347 14.30 12.14 -0.21
C PHE A 347 13.59 13.48 -0.01
N LEU A 348 13.97 14.48 -0.82
CA LEU A 348 13.25 15.75 -0.95
C LEU A 348 12.90 16.02 -2.41
N GLY A 349 11.61 15.97 -2.72
CA GLY A 349 11.03 16.32 -4.01
C GLY A 349 10.33 17.68 -3.97
N LEU A 350 10.81 18.63 -4.77
CA LEU A 350 10.22 19.98 -4.93
C LEU A 350 10.08 20.35 -6.41
N VAL A 351 10.01 19.36 -7.29
CA VAL A 351 10.05 19.54 -8.75
C VAL A 351 8.83 20.33 -9.23
N ASN A 352 8.98 21.15 -10.27
CA ASN A 352 7.86 21.85 -10.93
C ASN A 352 7.02 22.68 -9.96
N ASN A 353 7.65 23.64 -9.30
CA ASN A 353 6.97 24.62 -8.45
C ASN A 353 7.38 26.04 -8.87
N SER A 354 6.93 27.05 -8.13
CA SER A 354 7.33 28.46 -8.28
C SER A 354 8.22 28.92 -7.11
N LEU A 355 9.02 28.00 -6.55
CA LEU A 355 9.96 28.32 -5.48
C LEU A 355 11.10 29.20 -6.00
N SER A 356 11.64 30.03 -5.14
CA SER A 356 12.60 31.09 -5.46
C SER A 356 13.63 31.27 -4.34
N GLY A 357 14.58 32.17 -4.56
CA GLY A 357 15.69 32.41 -3.64
C GLY A 357 16.85 31.46 -3.87
N ASN A 358 17.82 31.51 -2.96
CA ASN A 358 19.01 30.68 -3.01
C ASN A 358 18.76 29.29 -2.42
N ILE A 359 19.47 28.29 -2.95
CA ILE A 359 19.49 26.95 -2.38
C ILE A 359 20.48 26.95 -1.22
N SER A 360 20.04 26.59 -0.02
CA SER A 360 20.88 26.63 1.18
C SER A 360 22.09 25.68 1.06
N PRO A 361 23.32 26.13 1.36
CA PRO A 361 24.50 25.26 1.38
C PRO A 361 24.39 24.16 2.45
N ARG A 362 23.48 24.27 3.41
CA ARG A 362 23.29 23.28 4.49
C ARG A 362 22.81 21.91 4.01
N PHE A 363 22.14 21.85 2.85
CA PHE A 363 21.73 20.58 2.24
C PHE A 363 22.89 19.58 2.06
N GLN A 364 24.12 20.06 1.85
CA GLN A 364 25.29 19.19 1.69
C GLN A 364 25.70 18.47 2.99
N HIS A 365 25.28 19.00 4.15
CA HIS A 365 25.67 18.50 5.48
C HIS A 365 24.58 17.64 6.12
N MET A 366 23.43 17.48 5.47
CA MET A 366 22.37 16.62 5.99
C MET A 366 22.86 15.15 5.97
N PRO A 367 22.73 14.41 7.08
CA PRO A 367 23.39 13.11 7.23
C PRO A 367 22.77 12.04 6.33
N CYS A 368 21.44 11.98 6.23
CA CYS A 368 20.71 10.93 5.53
C CYS A 368 20.31 11.29 4.09
N ILE A 369 20.48 12.55 3.66
CA ILE A 369 19.99 12.98 2.34
C ILE A 369 20.68 12.18 1.23
N SER A 370 19.85 11.61 0.36
CA SER A 370 20.26 10.70 -0.71
C SER A 370 19.64 11.05 -2.07
N ALA A 371 18.55 11.83 -2.07
CA ALA A 371 17.91 12.37 -3.25
C ALA A 371 17.38 13.80 -2.98
N LEU A 372 17.68 14.71 -3.89
CA LEU A 372 17.29 16.13 -3.82
C LEU A 372 16.88 16.60 -5.22
N TYR A 373 15.58 16.79 -5.43
CA TYR A 373 15.00 17.18 -6.71
C TYR A 373 14.37 18.58 -6.64
N LEU A 374 14.98 19.51 -7.36
CA LEU A 374 14.68 20.96 -7.34
C LEU A 374 14.39 21.52 -8.75
N SER A 375 14.28 20.64 -9.76
CA SER A 375 14.08 21.06 -11.15
C SER A 375 12.77 21.80 -11.38
N GLY A 376 12.74 22.69 -12.37
CA GLY A 376 11.50 23.38 -12.78
C GLY A 376 11.02 24.37 -11.71
N ASN A 377 11.90 25.25 -11.26
CA ASN A 377 11.62 26.28 -10.26
C ASN A 377 12.22 27.62 -10.70
N ASN A 378 12.16 28.64 -9.84
CA ASN A 378 12.75 29.95 -10.03
C ASN A 378 13.91 30.22 -9.04
N PHE A 379 14.67 29.19 -8.68
CA PHE A 379 15.85 29.36 -7.82
C PHE A 379 16.91 30.23 -8.51
N THR A 380 17.63 31.00 -7.69
CA THR A 380 18.61 31.98 -8.14
C THR A 380 19.97 31.75 -7.46
N GLY A 381 21.00 32.35 -8.03
CA GLY A 381 22.33 32.39 -7.44
C GLY A 381 23.19 31.18 -7.82
N GLU A 382 24.30 31.03 -7.10
CA GLU A 382 25.29 29.99 -7.37
C GLU A 382 25.06 28.77 -6.47
N ILE A 383 25.01 27.59 -7.09
CA ILE A 383 25.07 26.30 -6.38
C ILE A 383 26.51 25.77 -6.41
N GLY A 384 27.12 25.75 -5.23
CA GLY A 384 28.53 25.39 -5.01
C GLY A 384 28.69 24.22 -4.04
N PHE A 385 27.90 23.15 -4.17
CA PHE A 385 28.16 21.94 -3.39
C PHE A 385 29.49 21.29 -3.84
N PRO A 386 30.19 20.57 -2.96
CA PRO A 386 31.46 19.93 -3.31
C PRO A 386 31.24 18.80 -4.31
N ALA A 387 32.25 18.50 -5.13
CA ALA A 387 32.20 17.41 -6.10
C ALA A 387 31.86 16.05 -5.46
N SER A 388 32.28 15.82 -4.21
CA SER A 388 31.91 14.63 -3.42
C SER A 388 30.41 14.50 -3.19
N PHE A 389 29.71 15.62 -2.96
CA PHE A 389 28.25 15.64 -2.82
C PHE A 389 27.58 15.24 -4.13
N TYR A 390 27.96 15.86 -5.25
CA TYR A 390 27.43 15.49 -6.57
C TYR A 390 27.75 14.04 -6.94
N GLY A 391 28.93 13.54 -6.59
CA GLY A 391 29.30 12.13 -6.75
C GLY A 391 28.45 11.17 -5.93
N LYS A 392 28.18 11.48 -4.65
CA LYS A 392 27.29 10.67 -3.78
C LYS A 392 25.86 10.65 -4.33
N MET A 393 25.37 11.79 -4.79
CA MET A 393 24.01 11.93 -5.30
C MET A 393 23.82 11.25 -6.67
N GLY A 394 24.78 11.41 -7.59
CA GLY A 394 24.66 10.91 -8.96
C GLY A 394 23.39 11.46 -9.64
N SER A 395 22.59 10.58 -10.23
CA SER A 395 21.30 10.94 -10.87
C SER A 395 20.21 11.39 -9.89
N ARG A 396 20.46 11.26 -8.58
CA ARG A 396 19.52 11.63 -7.50
C ARG A 396 19.62 13.09 -7.07
N PHE A 397 20.46 13.90 -7.72
CA PHE A 397 20.42 15.36 -7.62
C PHE A 397 19.93 15.95 -8.94
N ARG A 398 18.87 16.76 -8.90
CA ARG A 398 18.31 17.43 -10.08
C ARG A 398 17.99 18.89 -9.75
N ALA A 399 18.51 19.82 -10.55
CA ALA A 399 18.25 21.26 -10.40
C ALA A 399 18.14 21.97 -11.76
N SER A 400 17.86 21.22 -12.83
CA SER A 400 17.62 21.76 -14.17
C SER A 400 16.43 22.72 -14.19
N GLU A 401 16.29 23.49 -15.27
CA GLU A 401 15.10 24.32 -15.48
C GLU A 401 14.87 25.36 -14.38
N ASN A 402 15.97 25.92 -13.86
CA ASN A 402 16.00 27.10 -13.01
C ASN A 402 16.72 28.22 -13.78
N PRO A 403 16.03 29.24 -14.34
CA PRO A 403 16.62 30.17 -15.31
C PRO A 403 17.82 30.98 -14.79
N ASN A 404 17.81 31.28 -13.49
CA ASN A 404 18.77 32.17 -12.82
C ASN A 404 19.71 31.41 -11.88
N LEU A 405 19.69 30.08 -11.90
CA LEU A 405 20.58 29.23 -11.11
C LEU A 405 21.80 28.86 -11.96
N CYS A 406 22.99 29.01 -11.38
CA CYS A 406 24.23 28.67 -12.05
C CYS A 406 25.19 27.90 -11.13
N SER A 407 26.23 27.28 -11.69
CA SER A 407 27.28 26.59 -10.92
C SER A 407 28.67 27.00 -11.40
N SER A 408 29.59 27.38 -10.50
CA SER A 408 30.99 27.67 -10.85
C SER A 408 31.88 26.44 -10.96
N ALA A 409 31.33 25.23 -10.80
CA ALA A 409 32.06 23.96 -10.90
C ALA A 409 32.62 23.67 -12.32
N GLY A 410 32.39 24.55 -13.30
CA GLY A 410 32.85 24.39 -14.70
C GLY A 410 34.25 24.90 -15.02
N GLY A 411 35.06 25.31 -14.04
CA GLY A 411 36.34 26.00 -14.29
C GLY A 411 37.53 25.11 -14.70
N MET A 412 37.58 23.85 -14.29
CA MET A 412 38.63 22.88 -14.61
C MET A 412 38.22 21.59 -13.92
N MET A 413 37.95 20.53 -14.68
CA MET A 413 38.04 19.08 -14.33
C MET A 413 37.08 18.29 -15.23
N THR A 414 37.57 17.15 -15.70
CA THR A 414 36.99 16.29 -16.72
C THR A 414 35.61 15.71 -16.35
N ALA A 415 34.75 15.64 -17.35
CA ALA A 415 33.49 14.90 -17.50
C ALA A 415 33.02 13.93 -16.38
N ARG A 416 31.69 14.04 -16.12
CA ARG A 416 30.75 13.12 -15.45
C ARG A 416 30.57 13.17 -13.92
N ASN A 417 31.58 13.47 -13.11
CA ASN A 417 31.46 13.35 -11.64
C ASN A 417 31.84 14.65 -10.92
N GLY A 418 30.95 15.64 -10.88
CA GLY A 418 31.22 16.86 -10.10
C GLY A 418 30.44 18.12 -10.47
N VAL A 419 29.56 18.07 -11.47
CA VAL A 419 28.73 19.21 -11.88
C VAL A 419 27.26 18.80 -11.80
N PRO A 420 26.38 19.68 -11.27
CA PRO A 420 24.94 19.43 -11.29
C PRO A 420 24.41 19.34 -12.72
N VAL A 421 23.85 18.18 -13.08
CA VAL A 421 23.31 17.93 -14.42
C VAL A 421 22.19 18.93 -14.75
N GLY A 422 22.32 19.62 -15.88
CA GLY A 422 21.31 20.55 -16.39
C GLY A 422 21.35 21.97 -15.79
N VAL A 423 22.35 22.32 -14.97
CA VAL A 423 22.57 23.69 -14.46
C VAL A 423 23.65 24.38 -15.30
N LYS A 424 23.42 25.66 -15.67
CA LYS A 424 24.36 26.42 -16.51
C LYS A 424 25.60 26.87 -15.71
N PRO A 425 26.77 27.02 -16.33
CA PRO A 425 27.92 27.62 -15.66
C PRO A 425 27.66 29.10 -15.34
N CYS A 426 28.15 29.58 -14.19
CA CYS A 426 28.04 31.00 -13.84
C CYS A 426 28.86 31.86 -14.82
N GLN A 427 28.28 32.97 -15.28
CA GLN A 427 29.02 33.95 -16.08
C GLN A 427 29.95 34.72 -15.13
N LYS A 428 31.26 34.66 -15.37
CA LYS A 428 32.20 35.59 -14.73
C LYS A 428 31.94 36.97 -15.31
N GLU A 429 31.63 37.96 -14.48
CA GLU A 429 31.63 39.36 -14.91
C GLU A 429 32.98 39.65 -15.58
N LYS A 430 32.97 39.89 -16.89
CA LYS A 430 34.09 40.57 -17.53
C LYS A 430 34.07 41.98 -16.98
N GLY A 431 34.93 42.25 -16.00
CA GLY A 431 35.28 43.62 -15.64
C GLY A 431 35.57 44.42 -16.90
N SER A 432 35.11 45.67 -16.93
CA SER A 432 35.33 46.62 -18.02
C SER A 432 36.84 46.77 -18.30
N GLY A 433 37.35 45.94 -19.18
CA GLY A 433 38.69 46.00 -19.72
C GLY A 433 38.57 46.31 -21.20
N SER A 434 38.65 47.59 -21.53
CA SER A 434 38.90 48.06 -22.88
C SER A 434 40.11 47.35 -23.47
N ALA A 435 39.95 46.71 -24.63
CA ALA A 435 41.06 46.33 -25.50
C ALA A 435 40.58 46.32 -26.97
N PRO A 436 41.47 46.64 -27.91
CA PRO A 436 41.15 47.51 -29.04
C PRO A 436 40.73 46.78 -30.31
N ASP A 437 40.19 47.55 -31.26
CA ASP A 437 39.96 47.19 -32.65
C ASP A 437 41.18 46.51 -33.28
N ILE A 438 40.99 45.33 -33.87
CA ILE A 438 41.71 44.89 -35.08
C ILE A 438 40.71 44.19 -36.00
N ASP A 439 40.36 44.91 -37.05
CA ASP A 439 39.77 44.43 -38.29
C ASP A 439 40.90 43.85 -39.17
N SER A 440 40.80 42.59 -39.59
CA SER A 440 41.12 42.09 -40.95
C SER A 440 41.26 40.55 -41.06
N ILE A 441 40.21 39.97 -41.68
CA ILE A 441 40.22 39.04 -42.84
C ILE A 441 41.04 37.73 -42.79
N GLY A 442 40.30 36.62 -42.82
CA GLY A 442 40.71 35.31 -43.34
C GLY A 442 39.50 34.36 -43.49
N ARG A 443 38.76 34.47 -44.60
CA ARG A 443 37.58 33.65 -44.97
C ARG A 443 37.92 32.16 -45.14
N ILE A 444 36.94 31.28 -44.88
CA ILE A 444 36.46 30.13 -45.70
C ILE A 444 35.19 29.61 -44.97
N SER A 445 33.99 30.01 -45.39
CA SER A 445 33.06 29.34 -46.34
C SER A 445 31.85 28.76 -45.60
N LEU A 446 30.73 29.46 -45.72
CA LEU A 446 29.38 28.90 -45.51
C LEU A 446 29.10 27.88 -46.61
N GLY A 447 28.69 26.68 -46.22
CA GLY A 447 28.09 25.68 -47.09
C GLY A 447 26.85 25.15 -46.40
N ASP A 448 25.69 25.63 -46.84
CA ASP A 448 24.39 25.03 -46.56
C ASP A 448 24.20 23.72 -47.36
N TRP A 449 23.09 23.05 -47.07
CA TRP A 449 22.43 21.93 -47.79
C TRP A 449 22.68 20.52 -47.25
N ASN A 450 21.87 20.17 -46.24
CA ASN A 450 20.75 19.21 -46.35
C ASN A 450 20.94 18.00 -47.30
N GLU A 451 21.01 16.79 -46.76
CA GLU A 451 20.38 15.59 -47.35
C GLU A 451 19.89 14.61 -46.27
N ASN A 452 18.73 14.03 -46.58
CA ASN A 452 17.86 13.24 -45.72
C ASN A 452 18.40 11.83 -45.42
N SER A 453 18.03 11.30 -44.24
CA SER A 453 17.55 9.92 -44.19
C SER A 453 16.33 9.83 -43.27
N HIS A 454 15.29 9.23 -43.84
CA HIS A 454 13.94 9.13 -43.32
C HIS A 454 13.84 8.19 -42.11
N PHE A 455 13.06 8.58 -41.10
CA PHE A 455 12.01 7.71 -40.57
C PHE A 455 10.85 8.56 -40.04
N VAL A 456 9.69 8.42 -40.67
CA VAL A 456 8.41 8.86 -40.16
C VAL A 456 7.99 7.86 -39.07
N ALA A 457 7.76 8.35 -37.86
CA ALA A 457 6.82 7.74 -36.92
C ALA A 457 6.30 8.84 -35.98
N SER A 458 5.09 9.30 -36.27
CA SER A 458 4.20 9.89 -35.27
C SER A 458 3.99 8.86 -34.17
N LEU A 459 4.44 9.16 -32.95
CA LEU A 459 3.94 8.54 -31.74
C LEU A 459 3.84 9.63 -30.67
N GLY A 460 2.60 9.95 -30.30
CA GLY A 460 2.31 10.67 -29.08
C GLY A 460 2.88 9.90 -27.90
N VAL A 461 3.74 10.54 -27.12
CA VAL A 461 4.26 9.95 -25.89
C VAL A 461 3.35 10.40 -24.75
N SER A 462 2.45 9.48 -24.42
CA SER A 462 1.71 9.43 -23.17
C SER A 462 2.62 9.67 -21.97
N VAL A 463 2.22 10.61 -21.10
CA VAL A 463 2.77 10.75 -19.75
C VAL A 463 2.22 9.61 -18.91
N SER A 464 2.85 8.44 -18.97
CA SER A 464 2.68 7.36 -18.00
C SER A 464 3.89 6.43 -18.07
N GLY A 465 4.75 6.51 -17.05
CA GLY A 465 5.98 5.71 -17.07
C GLY A 465 6.94 5.93 -15.90
N PHE A 466 6.45 6.03 -14.66
CA PHE A 466 7.30 5.80 -13.50
C PHE A 466 7.23 4.32 -13.11
N ARG A 467 8.34 3.61 -13.31
CA ARG A 467 8.49 2.18 -13.06
C ARG A 467 8.53 1.87 -11.56
N ALA A 468 7.58 1.04 -11.17
CA ALA A 468 7.34 0.39 -9.88
C ALA A 468 8.43 -0.59 -9.40
N LYS A 469 9.73 -0.26 -9.52
CA LYS A 469 10.81 -1.18 -9.08
C LYS A 469 11.60 -0.77 -7.83
N GLU A 470 11.34 0.41 -7.26
CA GLU A 470 11.93 0.80 -5.96
C GLU A 470 10.90 0.79 -4.81
N MET A 471 9.59 0.68 -5.09
CA MET A 471 8.56 0.47 -4.05
C MET A 471 8.40 -0.99 -3.60
N VAL A 472 9.01 -1.95 -4.31
CA VAL A 472 8.80 -3.38 -4.03
C VAL A 472 9.55 -3.85 -2.78
N ILE A 473 10.56 -3.12 -2.30
CA ILE A 473 11.30 -3.51 -1.09
C ILE A 473 10.59 -3.01 0.20
N LEU A 474 9.71 -2.00 0.12
CA LEU A 474 8.98 -1.47 1.29
C LEU A 474 7.56 -2.03 1.46
N LEU A 475 6.88 -2.46 0.40
CA LEU A 475 5.55 -3.07 0.50
C LEU A 475 5.55 -4.44 1.22
N VAL A 476 6.69 -5.13 1.23
CA VAL A 476 6.84 -6.44 1.90
C VAL A 476 6.81 -6.33 3.44
N TRP A 477 7.12 -5.16 4.01
CA TRP A 477 7.04 -4.95 5.46
C TRP A 477 5.64 -4.55 5.97
N ILE A 478 4.73 -4.13 5.09
CA ILE A 478 3.37 -3.67 5.48
C ILE A 478 2.29 -4.73 5.18
N MET A 479 2.59 -5.78 4.40
CA MET A 479 1.64 -6.90 4.20
C MET A 479 1.57 -7.88 5.38
N VAL A 480 2.32 -7.67 6.47
CA VAL A 480 2.42 -8.59 7.62
C VAL A 480 1.89 -7.97 8.93
N LEU A 481 1.13 -6.87 8.89
CA LEU A 481 0.45 -6.30 10.08
C LEU A 481 -1.04 -6.05 9.88
#